data_AF-A0A3Q0IN13-F1
#
_entry.id   AF-A0A3Q0IN13-F1
#
_cell.length_a   1.000
_cell.length_b   1.000
_cell.length_c   1.000
_cell.angle_alpha   90.00
_cell.angle_beta   90.00
_cell.angle_gamma   90.00
#
_symmetry.space_group_name_H-M   'P 1'
#
loop_
_entity.id
_entity.type
_entity.pdbx_description
1 polymer ?
#
loop_
_entity_poly.entity_id
_entity_poly.type
_entity_poly.pdbx_seq_one_letter_code
_entity_poly.pdbx_strand_id
1 'polypeptide(L)' 'MPETISLGEYGVNNTSNDSVWSYDHFKKNLKINIINYNETDMEFDIIGIHNVFVNSIRRILLSEVIK' A
#
# COMPACT_ATOMS: atom_id res chain seq x y z
N MET A 1 -6.39 -30.26 -1.53
CA MET A 1 -6.23 -29.50 -0.28
C MET A 1 -5.48 -28.23 -0.65
N PRO A 2 -6.07 -27.02 -0.60
CA PRO A 2 -5.31 -25.82 -0.90
C PRO A 2 -4.35 -25.56 0.27
N GLU A 3 -3.08 -25.37 -0.03
CA GLU A 3 -2.04 -25.08 0.94
C GLU A 3 -2.37 -23.79 1.69
N THR A 4 -2.40 -23.86 3.01
CA THR A 4 -2.59 -22.69 3.87
C THR A 4 -1.30 -21.89 3.84
N ILE A 5 -1.32 -20.72 3.18
CA ILE A 5 -0.18 -19.81 3.17
C ILE A 5 0.04 -19.32 4.61
N SER A 6 1.13 -19.77 5.22
CA SER A 6 1.55 -19.31 6.54
C SER A 6 1.99 -17.85 6.45
N LEU A 7 1.21 -16.95 7.06
CA LEU A 7 1.50 -15.51 7.23
C LEU A 7 2.69 -15.24 8.17
N GLY A 8 3.55 -16.24 8.42
CA GLY A 8 4.70 -16.16 9.33
C GLY A 8 5.85 -15.28 8.83
N GLU A 9 5.89 -14.92 7.55
CA GLU A 9 6.91 -14.00 7.01
C GLU A 9 6.62 -12.51 7.31
N TYR A 10 5.48 -12.18 7.92
CA TYR A 10 5.11 -10.81 8.30
C TYR A 10 5.31 -10.46 9.78
N GLY A 11 6.02 -11.30 10.54
CA GLY A 11 6.46 -10.92 11.90
C GLY A 11 5.30 -10.65 12.87
N VAL A 12 4.30 -11.54 12.92
CA VAL A 12 3.28 -11.50 13.98
C VAL A 12 3.86 -12.16 15.24
N ASN A 13 4.53 -11.35 16.06
CA ASN A 13 4.85 -11.71 17.42
C ASN A 13 3.60 -11.42 18.27
N ASN A 14 3.04 -12.45 18.89
CA ASN A 14 2.00 -12.32 19.91
C ASN A 14 2.51 -11.48 21.10
N THR A 15 2.33 -10.16 21.04
CA THR A 15 2.50 -9.25 22.17
C THR A 15 1.45 -8.15 22.07
N SER A 16 0.23 -8.44 22.53
CA SER A 16 -0.74 -7.53 23.17
C SER A 16 -0.52 -6.02 22.98
N ASN A 17 -0.49 -5.56 21.72
CA ASN A 17 -0.51 -4.16 21.28
C ASN A 17 -0.49 -4.10 19.74
N ASP A 18 -1.08 -5.08 19.06
CA ASP A 18 -1.40 -4.96 17.64
C ASP A 18 -2.29 -3.72 17.51
N SER A 19 -1.75 -2.64 16.96
CA SER A 19 -2.49 -1.41 16.77
C SER A 19 -3.65 -1.74 15.84
N VAL A 20 -4.84 -1.87 16.42
CA VAL A 20 -6.07 -2.09 15.69
C VAL A 20 -6.11 -1.05 14.57
N TRP A 21 -6.17 -1.53 13.33
CA TRP A 21 -6.26 -0.64 12.18
C TRP A 21 -7.43 0.32 12.40
N SER A 22 -7.18 1.62 12.28
CA SER A 22 -8.24 2.62 12.34
C SER A 22 -8.13 3.55 11.14
N TYR A 23 -9.29 3.92 10.60
CA TYR A 23 -9.37 4.84 9.48
C TYR A 23 -8.69 6.18 9.79
N ASP A 24 -8.85 6.69 11.02
CA ASP A 24 -8.23 7.95 11.43
C ASP A 24 -6.70 7.86 11.49
N HIS A 25 -6.16 6.73 11.96
CA HIS A 25 -4.71 6.49 11.95
C HIS A 25 -4.19 6.36 10.52
N PHE A 26 -4.87 5.58 9.68
CA PHE A 26 -4.52 5.46 8.26
C PHE A 26 -4.53 6.82 7.56
N LYS A 27 -5.61 7.60 7.72
CA LYS A 27 -5.76 8.93 7.11
C LYS A 27 -4.68 9.91 7.58
N LYS A 28 -4.30 9.87 8.86
CA LYS A 28 -3.23 10.72 9.40
C LYS A 28 -1.85 10.38 8.84
N ASN A 29 -1.61 9.11 8.53
CA ASN A 29 -0.30 8.62 8.09
C ASN A 29 -0.14 8.54 6.57
N LEU A 30 -1.23 8.38 5.83
CA LEU A 30 -1.21 8.38 4.37
C LEU A 30 -0.77 9.76 3.86
N LYS A 31 0.36 9.79 3.17
CA LYS A 31 0.91 11.00 2.55
C LYS A 31 1.35 10.69 1.13
N ILE A 32 1.11 11.65 0.25
CA ILE A 32 1.61 11.63 -1.12
C ILE A 32 2.53 12.84 -1.27
N ASN A 33 3.76 12.60 -1.71
CA ASN A 33 4.73 13.66 -1.99
C ASN A 33 5.04 13.67 -3.48
N ILE A 34 4.80 14.79 -4.15
CA ILE A 34 5.09 14.93 -5.58
C ILE A 34 6.55 15.38 -5.69
N ILE A 35 7.38 14.53 -6.31
CA ILE A 35 8.81 14.80 -6.53
C ILE A 35 8.97 15.61 -7.81
N ASN A 36 8.28 15.19 -8.87
CA ASN A 36 8.35 15.84 -10.17
C ASN A 36 7.01 15.67 -10.91
N TYR A 37 6.66 16.67 -11.70
CA TYR A 37 5.45 16.63 -12.52
C TYR A 37 5.64 17.48 -13.76
N ASN A 38 5.36 16.88 -14.92
CA ASN A 38 5.34 17.55 -16.21
C ASN A 38 4.13 17.03 -17.03
N GLU A 39 4.06 17.40 -18.32
CA GLU A 39 2.91 17.09 -19.17
C GLU A 39 2.73 15.59 -19.44
N THR A 40 3.80 14.80 -19.45
CA THR A 40 3.77 13.37 -19.82
C THR A 40 4.06 12.43 -18.65
N ASP A 41 4.73 12.93 -17.62
CA ASP A 41 5.27 12.12 -16.54
C ASP A 41 4.98 12.74 -15.17
N MET A 42 4.77 11.84 -14.19
CA MET A 42 4.58 12.19 -12.80
C MET A 42 5.40 11.24 -11.92
N GLU A 43 6.18 11.81 -11.01
CA GLU A 43 6.96 11.09 -10.02
C GLU A 43 6.50 11.50 -8.63
N PHE A 44 6.10 10.51 -7.83
CA PHE A 44 5.58 10.74 -6.48
C PHE A 44 5.84 9.57 -5.55
N ASP A 45 5.99 9.87 -4.27
CA ASP A 45 6.05 8.88 -3.20
C ASP A 45 4.67 8.68 -2.58
N ILE A 46 4.36 7.44 -2.21
CA ILE A 46 3.22 7.10 -1.35
C ILE A 46 3.74 6.54 -0.04
N ILE A 47 3.47 7.24 1.06
CA ILE A 47 3.97 6.92 2.40
C ILE A 47 2.77 6.55 3.29
N GLY A 48 2.96 5.56 4.17
CA GLY A 48 1.94 5.19 5.16
C GLY A 48 0.86 4.23 4.65
N ILE A 49 1.15 3.47 3.58
CA ILE A 49 0.27 2.44 3.03
C ILE A 49 0.99 1.10 2.85
N HIS A 50 0.25 -0.01 2.91
CA HIS A 50 0.79 -1.35 2.66
C HIS A 50 1.11 -1.56 1.18
N ASN A 51 2.21 -2.26 0.88
CA ASN A 51 2.72 -2.51 -0.48
C ASN A 51 1.69 -3.18 -1.43
N VAL A 52 0.76 -3.99 -0.92
CA VAL A 52 -0.29 -4.67 -1.70
C VAL A 52 -1.22 -3.68 -2.39
N PHE A 53 -1.52 -2.54 -1.76
CA PHE A 53 -2.34 -1.49 -2.35
C PHE A 53 -1.57 -0.75 -3.45
N VAL A 54 -0.29 -0.46 -3.24
CA VAL A 54 0.57 0.18 -4.24
C VAL A 54 0.68 -0.69 -5.50
N ASN A 55 0.91 -2.00 -5.33
CA ASN A 55 0.95 -2.92 -6.46
C ASN A 55 -0.41 -3.06 -7.17
N SER A 56 -1.52 -2.94 -6.43
CA SER A 56 -2.86 -2.93 -7.03
C SER A 56 -3.10 -1.68 -7.86
N ILE A 57 -2.72 -0.50 -7.36
CA ILE A 57 -2.76 0.76 -8.13
C ILE A 57 -1.93 0.63 -9.40
N ARG A 58 -0.70 0.10 -9.32
CA ARG A 58 0.14 -0.16 -10.49
C ARG A 58 -0.56 -1.04 -11.53
N ARG A 59 -1.23 -2.12 -11.10
CA ARG A 59 -1.98 -3.00 -12.01
C ARG A 59 -3.15 -2.27 -12.68
N ILE A 60 -3.89 -1.45 -11.94
CA ILE A 60 -5.02 -0.68 -12.47
C ILE A 60 -4.53 0.35 -13.49
N LEU A 61 -3.49 1.12 -13.15
CA LEU A 61 -2.91 2.11 -14.06
C LEU A 61 -2.45 1.49 -15.38
N LEU A 62 -1.78 0.33 -15.32
CA LEU A 62 -1.28 -0.35 -16.51
C LEU A 62 -2.36 -1.05 -17.34
N SER A 63 -3.42 -1.55 -16.70
CA SER A 63 -4.36 -2.48 -17.34
C SER A 63 -5.72 -1.87 -17.67
N GLU A 64 -6.16 -0.85 -16.93
CA GLU A 64 -7.54 -0.39 -16.99
C GLU A 64 -7.68 1.05 -17.52
N VAL A 65 -6.64 1.88 -17.35
CA VAL A 65 -6.67 3.28 -17.76
C VAL A 65 -6.00 3.50 -19.12
N ILE A 66 -4.95 2.74 -19.44
CA ILE A 66 -4.32 2.75 -20.76
C ILE A 66 -5.16 1.87 -21.69
N LYS A 67 -6.29 2.41 -22.17
CA LYS A 67 -7.10 1.82 -23.25
C LYS A 67 -7.22 2.81 -24.39
#